data_AF-C1AVE7-F1
#
_entry.id   AF-C1AVE7-F1
#
_cell.length_a   1.000
_cell.length_b   1.000
_cell.length_c   1.000
_cell.angle_alpha   90.00
_cell.angle_beta   90.00
_cell.angle_gamma   90.00
#
_symmetry.space_group_name_H-M   'P 1'
#
loop_
_entity.id
_entity.type
_entity.pdbx_description
1 polymer ?
#
loop_
_entity_poly.entity_id
_entity_poly.type
_entity_poly.pdbx_seq_one_letter_code
_entity_poly.pdbx_strand_id
1 'polypeptide(L)' 'MPLTMTMHAPGPDIEMAQGFLVTEGIIANRADIASIRYCNSVDDYGVNTYNVLDVDLATGTMPSTS' A
#
# COMPACT_ATOMS: atom_id res chain seq x y z
N MET A 1 -9.93 -23.73 23.46
CA MET A 1 -10.52 -23.51 22.13
C MET A 1 -9.52 -22.67 21.36
N PRO A 2 -8.82 -23.21 20.35
CA PRO A 2 -7.76 -22.46 19.68
C PRO A 2 -8.37 -21.49 18.69
N LEU A 3 -8.02 -20.22 18.82
CA LEU A 3 -8.24 -19.21 17.78
C LEU A 3 -7.10 -19.37 16.77
N THR A 4 -7.39 -19.95 15.61
CA THR A 4 -6.44 -19.97 14.49
C THR A 4 -6.38 -18.56 13.91
N MET A 5 -5.29 -17.84 14.19
CA MET A 5 -4.98 -16.60 13.48
C MET A 5 -4.26 -16.97 12.18
N THR A 6 -4.92 -16.75 11.05
CA THR A 6 -4.28 -16.88 9.73
C THR A 6 -3.76 -15.51 9.34
N MET A 7 -2.46 -15.30 9.45
CA MET A 7 -1.81 -14.12 8.90
C MET A 7 -1.73 -14.31 7.38
N HIS A 8 -2.35 -13.42 6.61
CA HIS A 8 -2.16 -13.40 5.17
C HIS A 8 -0.73 -12.91 4.90
N ALA A 9 0.01 -13.58 4.02
CA ALA A 9 1.35 -13.13 3.64
C ALA A 9 1.27 -11.67 3.12
N PRO A 10 2.16 -10.76 3.56
CA PRO A 10 2.21 -9.39 3.05
C PRO A 10 2.50 -9.45 1.55
N GLY A 11 1.52 -9.11 0.73
CA GLY A 11 1.52 -9.47 -0.69
C GLY A 11 0.26 -9.04 -1.45
N PRO A 12 -0.97 -9.40 -1.01
CA PRO A 12 -2.17 -9.02 -1.74
C PRO A 12 -2.43 -7.51 -1.63
N ASP A 13 -2.09 -6.89 -0.50
CA ASP A 13 -2.39 -5.46 -0.27
C ASP A 13 -1.54 -4.56 -1.18
N ILE A 14 -0.29 -4.95 -1.43
CA ILE A 14 0.61 -4.22 -2.33
C ILE A 14 0.09 -4.28 -3.76
N GLU A 15 -0.26 -5.47 -4.25
CA GLU A 15 -0.81 -5.62 -5.60
C GLU A 15 -2.17 -4.90 -5.73
N MET A 16 -3.01 -4.96 -4.69
CA MET A 16 -4.29 -4.25 -4.66
C MET A 16 -4.09 -2.73 -4.69
N ALA A 17 -3.17 -2.19 -3.89
CA ALA A 17 -2.85 -0.77 -3.89
C ALA A 17 -2.30 -0.31 -5.24
N GLN A 18 -1.44 -1.10 -5.88
CA GLN A 18 -0.97 -0.82 -7.24
C GLN A 18 -2.12 -0.76 -8.25
N GLY A 19 -3.02 -1.74 -8.22
CA GLY A 19 -4.20 -1.76 -9.09
C GLY A 19 -5.11 -0.56 -8.87
N PHE A 20 -5.29 -0.16 -7.61
CA PHE A 20 -6.05 1.04 -7.26
C PHE A 20 -5.40 2.31 -7.83
N LEU A 21 -4.09 2.49 -7.64
CA LEU A 21 -3.36 3.67 -8.15
C LEU A 21 -3.42 3.81 -9.67
N VAL A 22 -3.39 2.69 -10.41
CA VAL A 22 -3.60 2.68 -11.87
C VAL A 22 -5.03 3.06 -12.23
N THR A 23 -6.01 2.52 -11.51
CA THR A 23 -7.44 2.76 -11.78
C THR A 23 -7.82 4.23 -11.54
N GLU A 24 -7.26 4.85 -10.49
CA GLU A 24 -7.44 6.27 -10.19
C GLU A 24 -6.61 7.20 -11.10
N GLY A 25 -5.76 6.64 -11.97
CA GLY A 25 -4.92 7.44 -12.89
C GLY A 25 -3.76 8.18 -12.20
N ILE A 26 -3.38 7.76 -10.99
CA ILE A 26 -2.25 8.34 -10.26
C ILE A 26 -0.91 7.86 -10.86
N ILE A 27 -0.87 6.61 -11.34
CA ILE A 27 0.26 6.03 -12.07
C ILE A 27 -0.19 5.42 -13.39
N ALA A 28 0.68 5.38 -14.39
CA ALA A 28 0.42 4.71 -15.66
C ALA A 28 0.85 3.24 -15.63
N ASN A 29 1.91 2.91 -14.90
CA ASN A 29 2.46 1.57 -14.84
C ASN A 29 3.26 1.33 -13.54
N ARG A 30 3.61 0.07 -13.25
CA ARG A 30 4.35 -0.30 -12.02
C ARG A 30 5.74 0.35 -11.88
N ALA A 31 6.40 0.74 -12.97
CA ALA A 31 7.70 1.41 -12.91
C ALA A 31 7.61 2.85 -12.42
N ASP A 32 6.40 3.41 -12.33
CA ASP A 32 6.13 4.72 -11.77
C ASP A 32 6.19 4.71 -10.22
N ILE A 33 6.34 3.54 -9.60
CA ILE A 33 6.49 3.37 -8.16
C ILE A 33 7.97 3.15 -7.83
N ALA A 34 8.54 4.02 -7.01
CA ALA A 34 9.90 3.90 -6.50
C ALA A 34 9.98 2.93 -5.30
N SER A 35 9.03 3.02 -4.36
CA SER A 35 8.92 2.10 -3.24
C SER A 35 7.49 1.98 -2.72
N ILE A 36 7.13 0.79 -2.24
CA ILE A 36 5.93 0.55 -1.42
C ILE A 36 6.37 -0.13 -0.14
N ARG A 37 5.89 0.39 0.99
CA ARG A 37 6.21 -0.13 2.32
C ARG A 37 5.00 -0.03 3.23
N TYR A 38 4.84 -1.01 4.11
CA TYR A 38 3.87 -0.87 5.20
C TYR A 38 4.31 0.28 6.09
N CYS A 39 3.42 1.25 6.25
CA CYS A 39 3.63 2.31 7.21
C CYS A 39 3.61 1.69 8.60
N ASN A 40 4.44 2.21 9.50
CA ASN A 40 4.40 1.83 10.91
C ASN A 40 3.24 2.56 11.63
N SER A 41 2.10 2.69 10.94
CA SER A 41 0.91 3.33 11.49
C SER A 41 0.37 2.45 12.60
N VAL A 42 0.32 3.04 13.78
CA VAL A 42 -0.24 2.42 14.97
C VAL A 42 -1.70 2.86 15.12
N ASP A 43 -2.56 1.95 15.58
CA ASP A 43 -3.89 2.33 16.06
C ASP A 43 -3.82 3.05 17.42
N ASP A 44 -4.99 3.39 17.97
CA ASP A 44 -5.13 4.04 19.28
C ASP A 44 -4.52 3.22 20.44
N TYR A 45 -4.18 1.94 20.21
CA TYR A 45 -3.56 1.04 21.17
C TYR A 45 -2.06 0.83 20.92
N GLY A 46 -1.47 1.53 19.95
CA GLY A 46 -0.04 1.39 19.63
C GLY A 46 0.27 0.16 18.77
N VAL A 47 -0.74 -0.53 18.23
CA VAL A 47 -0.56 -1.75 17.44
C VAL A 47 -0.45 -1.37 15.97
N ASN A 48 0.62 -1.83 15.32
CA ASN A 48 0.73 -1.68 13.86
C ASN A 48 -0.39 -2.47 13.21
N THR A 49 -1.28 -1.76 12.51
CA THR A 49 -2.46 -2.35 11.89
C THR A 49 -2.16 -2.98 10.54
N TYR A 50 -0.94 -2.82 10.00
CA TYR A 50 -0.47 -3.38 8.73
C TYR A 50 -1.42 -3.15 7.54
N ASN A 51 -2.30 -2.16 7.62
CA ASN A 51 -3.31 -1.83 6.62
C ASN A 51 -3.02 -0.51 5.89
N VAL A 52 -1.94 0.18 6.28
CA VAL A 52 -1.52 1.45 5.67
C VAL A 52 -0.26 1.18 4.86
N LEU A 53 -0.30 1.53 3.58
CA LEU A 53 0.84 1.48 2.68
C LEU A 53 1.29 2.91 2.37
N ASP A 54 2.59 3.13 2.53
CA ASP A 54 3.30 4.33 2.09
C ASP A 54 3.90 4.04 0.72
N VAL A 55 3.58 4.89 -0.27
CA VAL A 55 3.93 4.69 -1.68
C VAL A 55 4.72 5.90 -2.16
N ASP A 56 6.00 5.68 -2.44
CA ASP A 56 6.85 6.66 -3.10
C ASP A 56 6.76 6.48 -4.61
N LEU A 57 6.44 7.57 -5.31
CA LEU A 57 6.41 7.58 -6.77
C LEU A 57 7.77 7.97 -7.35
N ALA A 58 8.06 7.46 -8.55
CA ALA A 58 9.28 7.76 -9.28
C ALA A 58 9.35 9.25 -9.65
N THR A 59 10.55 9.81 -9.67
CA THR A 59 10.77 11.21 -10.05
C THR A 59 10.25 11.47 -11.47
N GLY A 60 9.21 12.30 -11.60
CA GLY A 60 8.58 12.64 -12.88
C GLY A 60 7.13 12.19 -13.01
N THR A 61 6.62 11.37 -12.09
CA THR A 61 5.18 11.12 -11.97
C THR A 61 4.51 12.36 -11.40
N MET A 62 3.76 13.09 -12.23
CA MET A 62 2.87 14.11 -11.73
C MET A 62 1.61 13.40 -11.23
N PRO A 63 1.24 13.48 -9.94
CA PRO A 63 -0.09 13.04 -9.53
C PRO A 63 -1.09 13.89 -10.31
N SER A 64 -1.94 13.23 -11.08
CA SER A 64 -3.05 13.89 -11.78
C SER A 64 -4.12 14.27 -10.75
N THR A 65 -3.85 15.25 -9.90
CA THR A 65 -4.88 15.87 -9.07
C THR A 65 -5.67 16.82 -9.96
N SER A 66 -6.85 16.38 -10.41
CA SER A 66 -7.88 17.26 -10.93
C SER A 66 -8.77 17.81 -9.81
#